data_AF-A0A5F1HT53-F1
#
_entry.id   AF-A0A5F1HT53-F1
#
_cell.length_a   1.000
_cell.length_b   1.000
_cell.length_c   1.000
_cell.angle_alpha   90.00
_cell.angle_beta   90.00
_cell.angle_gamma   90.00
#
_symmetry.space_group_name_H-M   'P 1'
#
loop_
_entity.id
_entity.type
_entity.pdbx_description
1 polymer ?
#
loop_
_entity_poly.entity_id
_entity_poly.type
_entity_poly.pdbx_seq_one_letter_code
_entity_poly.pdbx_strand_id
1 'polypeptide(L)'
;MALCEYFTFGMKNLFSDNNINLSFIHRIDQVTIGMDDTLTIMLVLDMSGTESLRIFKDAVDFLIQINSRKRVGVLVSRYNSYLTYYISRKFAGKVTFFNSHNLRSGLFQRNFQTWLRGKTFRPMHTINRYRDERYGFSLKEWICLVLPLAGESIGEMSRCMKIPEPTLYQIRRGALKKIRAEFLPAIL
;
A
#
# COMPACT_ATOMS: atom_id res chain seq x y z
N MET A 1 13.93 12.52 9.98
CA MET A 1 13.09 12.69 8.77
C MET A 1 13.91 12.37 7.50
N ALA A 2 14.61 11.22 7.47
CA ALA A 2 15.66 10.93 6.48
C ALA A 2 15.32 9.74 5.54
N LEU A 3 14.09 9.20 5.62
CA LEU A 3 13.77 7.90 5.03
C LEU A 3 13.33 7.94 3.55
N CYS A 4 13.13 9.13 2.96
CA CYS A 4 12.63 9.24 1.58
C CYS A 4 13.62 9.86 0.58
N GLU A 5 14.75 10.43 1.02
CA GLU A 5 15.71 11.07 0.09
C GLU A 5 16.41 10.05 -0.80
N TYR A 6 16.85 8.92 -0.25
CA TYR A 6 17.45 7.83 -1.03
C TYR A 6 16.47 7.22 -2.04
N PHE A 7 15.19 7.09 -1.67
CA PHE A 7 14.17 6.61 -2.58
C PHE A 7 13.95 7.61 -3.72
N THR A 8 13.78 8.89 -3.40
CA THR A 8 13.64 9.97 -4.38
C THR A 8 14.85 10.05 -5.32
N PHE A 9 16.06 10.02 -4.78
CA PHE A 9 17.30 10.02 -5.55
C PHE A 9 17.40 8.79 -6.47
N GLY A 10 17.13 7.60 -5.93
CA GLY A 10 17.12 6.36 -6.70
C GLY A 10 16.10 6.38 -7.84
N MET A 11 14.90 6.91 -7.59
CA MET A 11 13.87 7.07 -8.62
C MET A 11 14.25 8.10 -9.69
N LYS A 12 14.86 9.23 -9.29
CA LYS A 12 15.38 10.22 -10.26
C LYS A 12 16.43 9.60 -11.18
N ASN A 13 17.38 8.85 -10.62
CA ASN A 13 18.40 8.16 -11.40
C ASN A 13 17.81 7.06 -12.29
N LEU A 14 16.80 6.33 -11.79
CA LEU A 14 16.15 5.27 -12.57
C LEU A 14 15.43 5.80 -13.82
N PHE A 15 15.05 7.08 -13.83
CA PHE A 15 14.30 7.70 -14.93
C PHE A 15 15.01 8.88 -15.60
N SER A 16 16.31 9.08 -15.37
CA SER A 16 17.07 10.22 -15.90
C SER A 16 16.95 10.36 -17.42
N ASP A 17 16.90 9.24 -18.14
CA ASP A 17 16.99 9.20 -19.60
C ASP A 17 15.63 8.99 -20.28
N ASN A 18 14.53 8.98 -19.51
CA ASN A 18 13.24 8.50 -20.00
C ASN A 18 12.24 9.59 -20.38
N ASN A 19 12.66 10.86 -20.35
CA ASN A 19 11.81 12.02 -20.62
C ASN A 19 10.49 12.00 -19.82
N ILE A 20 10.58 11.60 -18.54
CA ILE A 20 9.47 11.58 -17.59
C ILE A 20 9.73 12.65 -16.55
N ASN A 21 8.73 13.50 -16.31
CA ASN A 21 8.76 14.43 -15.19
C ASN A 21 8.16 13.76 -13.94
N LEU A 22 8.96 13.60 -12.88
CA LEU A 22 8.53 13.03 -11.61
C LEU A 22 8.49 14.13 -10.55
N SER A 23 7.30 14.42 -10.04
CA SER A 23 7.13 15.23 -8.83
C SER A 23 7.07 14.31 -7.61
N PHE A 24 7.94 14.56 -6.64
CA PHE A 24 7.98 13.82 -5.38
C PHE A 24 7.29 14.65 -4.31
N ILE A 25 6.22 14.09 -3.75
CA ILE A 25 5.39 14.72 -2.73
C ILE A 25 5.42 13.88 -1.46
N HIS A 26 5.31 14.53 -0.31
CA HIS A 26 5.33 13.87 1.00
C HIS A 26 3.93 13.73 1.61
N ARG A 27 3.01 14.62 1.23
CA ARG A 27 1.63 14.65 1.71
C ARG A 27 0.71 14.90 0.54
N ILE A 28 -0.51 14.35 0.62
CA ILE A 28 -1.47 14.38 -0.48
C ILE A 28 -2.08 15.77 -0.72
N ASP A 29 -2.07 16.62 0.31
CA ASP A 29 -2.46 18.03 0.25
C ASP A 29 -1.58 18.87 -0.69
N GLN A 30 -0.40 18.38 -1.07
CA GLN A 30 0.49 19.01 -2.05
C GLN A 30 0.05 18.77 -3.51
N VAL A 31 -0.96 17.91 -3.75
CA VAL A 31 -1.43 17.59 -5.10
C VAL A 31 -2.46 18.61 -5.58
N THR A 32 -2.10 19.36 -6.61
CA THR A 32 -3.05 20.17 -7.38
C THR A 32 -3.69 19.33 -8.49
N ILE A 33 -5.02 19.26 -8.52
CA ILE A 33 -5.77 18.53 -9.54
C ILE A 33 -6.27 19.53 -10.59
N GLY A 34 -5.69 19.47 -11.80
CA GLY A 34 -6.22 20.18 -12.96
C GLY A 34 -7.54 19.56 -13.44
N MET A 35 -8.43 20.35 -14.04
CA MET A 35 -9.76 19.87 -14.46
C MET A 35 -9.72 18.92 -15.67
N ASP A 36 -8.73 19.04 -16.55
CA ASP A 36 -8.70 18.32 -17.84
C ASP A 36 -7.66 17.18 -17.94
N ASP A 37 -6.73 17.10 -17.00
CA ASP A 37 -5.66 16.11 -17.02
C ASP A 37 -5.95 14.87 -16.17
N THR A 38 -5.49 13.71 -16.64
CA THR A 38 -5.58 12.47 -15.86
C THR A 38 -4.55 12.48 -14.74
N LEU A 39 -5.02 12.56 -13.48
CA LEU A 39 -4.14 12.46 -12.32
C LEU A 39 -3.47 11.08 -12.29
N THR A 40 -2.16 11.04 -12.52
CA THR A 40 -1.38 9.81 -12.42
C THR A 40 -0.48 9.88 -11.20
N ILE A 41 -0.75 9.03 -10.21
CA ILE A 41 -0.06 9.06 -8.92
C ILE A 41 0.40 7.66 -8.51
N MET A 42 1.65 7.56 -8.07
CA MET A 42 2.18 6.33 -7.49
C MET A 42 2.39 6.55 -5.99
N LEU A 43 1.64 5.81 -5.18
CA LEU A 43 1.84 5.76 -3.74
C LEU A 43 2.97 4.79 -3.42
N VAL A 44 3.78 5.11 -2.42
CA VAL A 44 4.80 4.22 -1.88
C VAL A 44 4.34 3.78 -0.51
N LEU A 45 4.15 2.47 -0.33
CA LEU A 45 3.70 1.94 0.96
C LEU A 45 4.90 1.79 1.89
N ASP A 46 5.03 2.75 2.81
CA ASP A 46 6.03 2.75 3.88
C ASP A 46 5.39 2.32 5.20
N MET A 47 5.98 1.31 5.85
CA MET A 47 5.57 0.82 7.17
C MET A 47 6.65 1.06 8.24
N SER A 48 7.59 1.97 8.00
CA SER A 48 8.67 2.32 8.95
C SER A 48 8.16 2.93 10.26
N GLY A 49 6.96 3.52 10.24
CA GLY A 49 6.32 4.06 11.42
C GLY A 49 4.81 4.28 11.22
N THR A 50 4.12 4.51 12.34
CA THR A 50 2.67 4.75 12.36
C THR A 50 2.27 6.03 11.64
N GLU A 51 3.13 7.06 11.67
CA GLU A 51 2.89 8.30 10.91
C GLU A 51 2.97 8.08 9.40
N SER A 52 3.96 7.31 8.90
CA SER A 52 4.03 6.95 7.47
C SER A 52 2.77 6.19 7.03
N LEU A 53 2.29 5.27 7.86
CA LEU A 53 1.04 4.54 7.61
C LEU A 53 -0.18 5.46 7.57
N ARG A 54 -0.25 6.45 8.49
CA ARG A 54 -1.32 7.45 8.51
C ARG A 54 -1.30 8.32 7.27
N ILE A 55 -0.13 8.84 6.88
CA ILE A 55 0.04 9.61 5.63
C ILE A 55 -0.41 8.80 4.41
N PHE A 56 -0.06 7.51 4.36
CA PHE A 56 -0.50 6.63 3.28
C PHE A 56 -2.03 6.45 3.29
N LYS A 57 -2.64 6.24 4.46
CA LYS A 57 -4.10 6.15 4.62
C LYS A 57 -4.77 7.43 4.11
N ASP A 58 -4.32 8.60 4.56
CA ASP A 58 -4.90 9.89 4.18
C ASP A 58 -4.81 10.11 2.66
N ALA A 59 -3.69 9.70 2.04
CA ALA A 59 -3.54 9.72 0.59
C ALA A 59 -4.54 8.78 -0.10
N VAL A 60 -4.74 7.56 0.41
CA VAL A 60 -5.75 6.63 -0.14
C VAL A 60 -7.15 7.21 -0.01
N ASP A 61 -7.51 7.74 1.16
CA ASP A 61 -8.84 8.29 1.44
C ASP A 61 -9.15 9.52 0.57
N PHE A 62 -8.17 10.39 0.36
CA PHE A 62 -8.30 11.50 -0.59
C PHE A 62 -8.49 10.97 -2.03
N LEU A 63 -7.62 10.06 -2.46
CA LEU A 63 -7.65 9.57 -3.83
C LEU A 63 -8.95 8.83 -4.17
N ILE A 64 -9.57 8.11 -3.23
CA ILE A 64 -10.86 7.43 -3.50
C ILE A 64 -12.01 8.43 -3.70
N GLN A 65 -11.94 9.63 -3.13
CA GLN A 65 -12.95 10.68 -3.27
C GLN A 65 -12.88 11.41 -4.63
N ILE A 66 -11.74 11.37 -5.31
CA ILE A 66 -11.58 11.99 -6.63
C ILE A 66 -12.45 11.29 -7.68
N ASN A 67 -13.42 11.99 -8.24
CA ASN A 67 -14.30 11.44 -9.28
C ASN A 67 -13.75 11.65 -10.71
N SER A 68 -12.75 12.51 -10.89
CA SER A 68 -12.10 12.74 -12.19
C SER A 68 -11.22 11.57 -12.63
N ARG A 69 -10.72 11.64 -13.88
CA ARG A 69 -9.83 10.61 -14.43
C ARG A 69 -8.57 10.53 -13.58
N LYS A 70 -8.35 9.38 -12.94
CA LYS A 70 -7.15 9.09 -12.15
C LYS A 70 -6.59 7.71 -12.45
N ARG A 71 -5.28 7.59 -12.33
CA ARG A 71 -4.53 6.34 -12.42
C ARG A 71 -3.67 6.20 -11.17
N VAL A 72 -4.01 5.24 -10.32
CA VAL A 72 -3.34 5.01 -9.03
C VAL A 72 -2.45 3.78 -9.12
N GLY A 73 -1.17 3.98 -8.81
CA GLY A 73 -0.17 2.93 -8.66
C GLY A 73 0.22 2.82 -7.19
N VAL A 74 0.59 1.62 -6.74
CA VAL A 74 1.12 1.40 -5.38
C VAL A 74 2.37 0.55 -5.46
N LEU A 75 3.49 1.10 -5.00
CA LEU A 75 4.73 0.39 -4.83
C LEU A 75 4.73 -0.33 -3.47
N VAL A 76 4.80 -1.65 -3.52
CA VAL A 76 4.83 -2.51 -2.32
C VAL A 76 6.12 -3.31 -2.27
N SER A 77 6.53 -3.64 -1.04
CA SER A 77 7.65 -4.54 -0.76
C SER A 77 7.15 -5.90 -0.30
N ARG A 78 8.06 -6.87 -0.17
CA ARG A 78 7.73 -8.17 0.42
C ARG A 78 7.11 -8.07 1.82
N TYR A 79 7.44 -7.03 2.57
CA TYR A 79 7.03 -6.86 3.96
C TYR A 79 5.63 -6.25 4.12
N ASN A 80 5.09 -5.62 3.09
CA ASN A 80 3.80 -4.93 3.16
C ASN A 80 2.83 -5.34 2.04
N SER A 81 3.25 -6.27 1.19
CA SER A 81 2.46 -6.81 0.09
C SER A 81 1.14 -7.45 0.54
N TYR A 82 1.02 -7.91 1.78
CA TYR A 82 -0.25 -8.41 2.32
C TYR A 82 -1.35 -7.32 2.38
N LEU A 83 -0.98 -6.03 2.45
CA LEU A 83 -1.95 -4.94 2.43
C LEU A 83 -2.58 -4.70 1.05
N THR A 84 -2.02 -5.29 -0.02
CA THR A 84 -2.56 -5.17 -1.38
C THR A 84 -4.03 -5.57 -1.45
N TYR A 85 -4.44 -6.57 -0.66
CA TYR A 85 -5.84 -6.99 -0.58
C TYR A 85 -6.77 -5.87 -0.12
N TYR A 86 -6.43 -5.21 0.98
CA TYR A 86 -7.24 -4.14 1.53
C TYR A 86 -7.25 -2.92 0.60
N ILE A 87 -6.07 -2.53 0.12
CA ILE A 87 -5.90 -1.38 -0.78
C ILE A 87 -6.68 -1.60 -2.08
N SER A 88 -6.60 -2.80 -2.67
CA SER A 88 -7.37 -3.17 -3.86
C SER A 88 -8.87 -2.97 -3.63
N ARG A 89 -9.38 -3.34 -2.46
CA ARG A 89 -10.80 -3.15 -2.11
C ARG A 89 -11.17 -1.69 -1.86
N LYS A 90 -10.31 -0.87 -1.21
CA LYS A 90 -10.54 0.58 -1.09
C LYS A 90 -10.68 1.25 -2.46
N PHE A 91 -9.89 0.84 -3.44
CA PHE A 91 -9.97 1.34 -4.81
C PHE A 91 -10.97 0.60 -5.71
N ALA A 92 -11.79 -0.32 -5.18
CA ALA A 92 -12.69 -1.16 -5.98
C ALA A 92 -12.01 -1.86 -7.18
N GLY A 93 -10.75 -2.30 -6.99
CA GLY A 93 -9.92 -2.94 -8.00
C GLY A 93 -9.20 -1.97 -8.95
N LYS A 94 -9.49 -0.66 -8.90
CA LYS A 94 -8.91 0.37 -9.79
C LYS A 94 -7.55 0.88 -9.29
N VAL A 95 -6.62 -0.04 -9.05
CA VAL A 95 -5.26 0.26 -8.58
C VAL A 95 -4.26 -0.72 -9.19
N THR A 96 -3.07 -0.23 -9.53
CA THR A 96 -1.99 -1.04 -10.11
C THR A 96 -0.89 -1.26 -9.09
N PHE A 97 -0.50 -2.51 -8.83
CA PHE A 97 0.56 -2.82 -7.88
C PHE A 97 1.91 -3.05 -8.57
N PHE A 98 2.96 -2.47 -7.98
CA PHE A 98 4.35 -2.65 -8.37
C PHE A 98 5.12 -3.30 -7.23
N ASN A 99 5.97 -4.28 -7.56
CA ASN A 99 6.86 -4.92 -6.59
C ASN A 99 8.21 -4.20 -6.56
N SER A 100 8.62 -3.70 -5.40
CA SER A 100 9.90 -3.00 -5.23
C SER A 100 11.12 -3.89 -5.49
N HIS A 101 10.97 -5.22 -5.42
CA HIS A 101 12.03 -6.15 -5.84
C HIS A 101 12.45 -5.97 -7.31
N ASN A 102 11.54 -5.49 -8.16
CA ASN A 102 11.80 -5.27 -9.58
C ASN A 102 12.54 -3.96 -9.88
N LEU A 103 12.84 -3.14 -8.87
CA LEU A 103 13.61 -1.90 -9.05
C LEU A 103 15.04 -2.19 -9.56
N ARG A 104 15.61 -3.34 -9.23
CA ARG A 104 16.98 -3.72 -9.61
C ARG A 104 17.09 -4.37 -10.99
N SER A 105 16.00 -4.90 -11.54
CA SER A 105 16.02 -5.71 -12.76
C SER A 105 15.60 -4.96 -14.03
N GLY A 106 15.37 -3.64 -13.95
CA GLY A 106 14.81 -2.83 -15.05
C GLY A 106 13.32 -3.12 -15.35
N LEU A 107 12.78 -4.24 -14.85
CA LEU A 107 11.38 -4.62 -15.04
C LEU A 107 10.42 -3.57 -14.45
N PHE A 108 10.76 -2.99 -13.30
CA PHE A 108 9.96 -1.90 -12.73
C PHE A 108 9.90 -0.69 -13.68
N GLN A 109 11.06 -0.23 -14.16
CA GLN A 109 11.17 0.93 -15.04
C GLN A 109 10.33 0.75 -16.31
N ARG A 110 10.48 -0.41 -16.98
CA ARG A 110 9.71 -0.78 -18.17
C ARG A 110 8.20 -0.81 -17.90
N ASN A 111 7.78 -1.45 -16.82
CA ASN A 111 6.37 -1.58 -16.48
C ASN A 111 5.76 -0.23 -16.08
N PHE A 112 6.51 0.60 -15.34
CA PHE A 112 6.10 1.94 -14.94
C PHE A 112 5.91 2.84 -16.16
N GLN A 113 6.83 2.82 -17.13
CA GLN A 113 6.67 3.55 -18.40
C GLN A 113 5.45 3.09 -19.19
N THR A 114 5.24 1.78 -19.28
CA THR A 114 4.09 1.19 -19.96
C THR A 114 2.79 1.64 -19.29
N TRP A 115 2.79 1.65 -17.96
CA TRP A 115 1.69 2.14 -17.13
C TRP A 115 1.42 3.64 -17.32
N LEU A 116 2.45 4.51 -17.38
CA LEU A 116 2.29 5.94 -17.64
C LEU A 116 1.65 6.20 -19.02
N ARG A 117 2.01 5.40 -20.02
CA ARG A 117 1.44 5.47 -21.38
C ARG A 117 0.02 4.89 -21.48
N GLY A 118 -0.55 4.37 -20.38
CA GLY A 118 -1.86 3.73 -20.38
C GLY A 118 -1.90 2.40 -21.14
N LYS A 119 -0.75 1.78 -21.39
CA LYS A 119 -0.64 0.50 -22.09
C LYS A 119 -0.74 -0.67 -21.12
N THR A 120 -1.19 -1.80 -21.62
CA THR A 120 -1.31 -3.04 -20.85
C THR A 120 0.07 -3.62 -20.56
N PHE A 121 0.25 -4.08 -19.32
CA PHE A 121 1.38 -4.91 -18.89
C PHE A 121 0.89 -5.86 -17.79
N ARG A 122 1.76 -6.75 -17.31
CA ARG A 122 1.43 -7.66 -16.21
C ARG A 122 1.80 -7.00 -14.87
N PRO A 123 0.84 -6.44 -14.10
CA PRO A 123 1.12 -5.91 -12.79
C PRO A 123 1.33 -7.03 -11.77
N MET A 124 1.79 -6.66 -10.58
CA MET A 124 1.79 -7.58 -9.44
C MET A 124 0.34 -7.97 -9.09
N HIS A 125 0.12 -9.26 -8.85
CA HIS A 125 -1.18 -9.75 -8.41
C HIS A 125 -1.44 -9.37 -6.95
N THR A 126 -2.70 -9.03 -6.65
CA THR A 126 -3.19 -8.85 -5.28
C THR A 126 -3.02 -10.15 -4.47
N ILE A 127 -2.49 -10.03 -3.26
CA ILE A 127 -2.33 -11.17 -2.35
C ILE A 127 -3.66 -11.45 -1.66
N ASN A 128 -4.39 -12.46 -2.14
CA ASN A 128 -5.68 -12.86 -1.56
C ASN A 128 -5.57 -13.94 -0.48
N ARG A 129 -4.39 -14.56 -0.36
CA ARG A 129 -4.05 -15.56 0.66
C ARG A 129 -2.66 -15.26 1.18
N TYR A 130 -2.54 -15.20 2.50
CA TYR A 130 -1.28 -14.95 3.16
C TYR A 130 -1.29 -15.73 4.48
N ARG A 131 -0.16 -16.38 4.77
CA ARG A 131 0.09 -17.02 6.04
C ARG A 131 1.51 -16.65 6.46
N ASP A 132 1.60 -15.95 7.57
CA ASP A 132 2.85 -15.57 8.19
C ASP A 132 3.58 -16.82 8.70
N GLU A 133 4.88 -16.91 8.44
CA GLU A 133 5.69 -18.06 8.87
C GLU A 133 6.04 -17.97 10.36
N ARG A 134 6.20 -16.77 10.90
CA ARG A 134 6.65 -16.55 12.28
C ARG A 134 5.53 -16.77 13.29
N TYR A 135 4.46 -15.99 13.16
CA TYR A 135 3.33 -15.97 14.09
C TYR A 135 2.13 -16.80 13.59
N GLY A 136 2.17 -17.32 12.36
CA GLY A 136 1.03 -18.06 11.79
C GLY A 136 -0.20 -17.17 11.50
N PHE A 137 -0.02 -15.87 11.31
CA PHE A 137 -1.10 -14.94 10.96
C PHE A 137 -1.62 -15.16 9.56
N SER A 138 -2.92 -15.27 9.45
CA SER A 138 -3.65 -15.12 8.21
C SER A 138 -3.60 -13.66 7.71
N LEU A 139 -3.87 -13.49 6.43
CA LEU A 139 -4.07 -12.18 5.80
C LEU A 139 -4.97 -11.24 6.61
N LYS A 140 -6.12 -11.75 7.08
CA LYS A 140 -7.10 -10.95 7.83
C LYS A 140 -6.57 -10.53 9.19
N GLU A 141 -5.82 -11.39 9.87
CA GLU A 141 -5.20 -11.09 11.16
C GLU A 141 -4.18 -9.96 11.01
N TRP A 142 -3.29 -10.03 10.02
CA TRP A 142 -2.34 -8.96 9.73
C TRP A 142 -3.03 -7.62 9.43
N ILE A 143 -4.06 -7.64 8.58
CA ILE A 143 -4.84 -6.45 8.25
C ILE A 143 -5.49 -5.85 9.51
N CYS A 144 -6.09 -6.69 10.37
CA CYS A 144 -6.74 -6.27 11.62
C CYS A 144 -5.79 -5.76 12.70
N LEU A 145 -4.50 -6.08 12.61
CA LEU A 145 -3.47 -5.54 13.50
C LEU A 145 -2.90 -4.23 12.99
N VAL A 146 -2.65 -4.13 11.67
CA VAL A 146 -1.84 -3.05 11.09
C VAL A 146 -2.67 -1.82 10.73
N LEU A 147 -3.83 -1.98 10.11
CA LEU A 147 -4.62 -0.81 9.67
C LEU A 147 -5.11 0.08 10.80
N PRO A 148 -5.49 -0.43 11.99
CA PRO A 148 -5.80 0.43 13.12
C PRO A 148 -4.63 1.32 13.56
N LEU A 149 -3.37 0.90 13.32
CA LEU A 149 -2.19 1.72 13.62
C LEU A 149 -2.06 2.92 12.67
N ALA A 150 -2.64 2.83 11.48
CA ALA A 150 -2.76 3.94 10.53
C ALA A 150 -3.91 4.90 10.87
N GLY A 151 -4.74 4.56 11.87
CA GLY A 151 -5.96 5.29 12.19
C GLY A 151 -7.20 4.81 11.41
N GLU A 152 -7.14 3.66 10.73
CA GLU A 152 -8.33 3.07 10.10
C GLU A 152 -9.29 2.55 11.18
N SER A 153 -10.54 2.98 11.14
CA SER A 153 -11.56 2.51 12.07
C SER A 153 -12.03 1.10 11.73
N ILE A 154 -12.49 0.36 12.74
CA ILE A 154 -13.08 -0.97 12.54
C ILE A 154 -14.31 -0.91 11.62
N GLY A 155 -15.08 0.17 11.67
CA GLY A 155 -16.23 0.38 10.79
C GLY A 155 -15.84 0.60 9.31
N GLU A 156 -14.76 1.33 9.04
CA GLU A 156 -14.20 1.43 7.67
C GLU A 156 -13.69 0.09 7.18
N MET A 157 -12.95 -0.62 8.03
CA MET A 157 -12.43 -1.95 7.72
C MET A 157 -13.57 -2.93 7.41
N SER A 158 -14.65 -2.90 8.20
CA SER A 158 -15.85 -3.71 8.04
C SER A 158 -16.48 -3.48 6.67
N ARG A 159 -16.73 -2.21 6.31
CA ARG A 159 -17.30 -1.83 5.00
C ARG A 159 -16.40 -2.24 3.85
N CYS A 160 -15.10 -1.95 3.95
CA CYS A 160 -14.14 -2.26 2.89
C CYS A 160 -13.97 -3.78 2.69
N MET A 161 -13.87 -4.53 3.78
CA MET A 161 -13.62 -5.96 3.71
C MET A 161 -14.89 -6.82 3.59
N LYS A 162 -16.07 -6.21 3.76
CA LYS A 162 -17.36 -6.89 3.88
C LYS A 162 -17.33 -7.98 4.97
N ILE A 163 -16.81 -7.61 6.14
CA ILE A 163 -16.74 -8.49 7.32
C ILE A 163 -17.40 -7.77 8.48
N PRO A 164 -18.36 -8.37 9.20
CA PRO A 164 -18.99 -7.73 10.35
C PRO A 164 -17.97 -7.28 11.40
N GLU A 165 -18.19 -6.12 12.01
CA GLU A 165 -17.31 -5.58 13.06
C GLU A 165 -17.06 -6.57 14.21
N PRO A 166 -18.07 -7.30 14.75
CA PRO A 166 -17.83 -8.31 15.79
C PRO A 166 -16.82 -9.38 15.37
N THR A 167 -16.86 -9.79 14.11
CA THR A 167 -15.91 -10.76 13.53
C THR A 167 -14.52 -10.15 13.41
N LEU A 168 -14.39 -8.87 13.03
CA LEU A 168 -13.08 -8.19 13.01
C LEU A 168 -12.46 -8.12 14.41
N TYR A 169 -13.26 -7.82 15.45
CA TYR A 169 -12.79 -7.85 16.84
C TYR A 169 -12.37 -9.26 17.28
N GLN A 170 -13.08 -10.31 16.86
CA GLN A 170 -12.68 -11.70 17.13
C GLN A 170 -11.36 -12.05 16.44
N ILE A 171 -11.20 -11.69 15.15
CA ILE A 171 -9.96 -11.89 14.39
C ILE A 171 -8.79 -11.20 15.09
N ARG A 172 -8.95 -9.92 15.46
CA ARG A 172 -7.91 -9.15 16.16
C ARG A 172 -7.53 -9.80 17.50
N ARG A 173 -8.50 -10.24 18.30
CA ARG A 173 -8.24 -10.96 19.56
C ARG A 173 -7.50 -12.27 19.32
N GLY A 174 -7.86 -13.03 18.30
CA GLY A 174 -7.16 -14.26 17.90
C GLY A 174 -5.70 -14.00 17.54
N ALA A 175 -5.44 -12.96 16.75
CA ALA A 175 -4.09 -12.56 16.39
C ALA A 175 -3.27 -12.17 17.63
N LEU A 176 -3.80 -11.33 18.51
CA LEU A 176 -3.13 -10.91 19.75
C LEU A 176 -2.81 -12.09 20.68
N LYS A 177 -3.65 -13.14 20.71
CA LYS A 177 -3.36 -14.36 21.48
C LYS A 177 -2.15 -15.11 20.93
N LYS A 178 -1.99 -15.21 19.61
CA LYS A 178 -0.82 -15.86 18.99
C LYS A 178 0.48 -15.11 19.33
N ILE A 179 0.45 -13.78 19.33
CA ILE A 179 1.59 -12.96 19.79
C ILE A 179 1.97 -13.36 21.22
N ARG A 180 1.01 -13.35 22.16
CA ARG A 180 1.26 -13.69 23.56
C ARG A 180 1.78 -15.12 23.73
N ALA A 181 1.25 -16.06 22.96
CA ALA A 181 1.66 -17.46 22.99
C ALA A 181 3.10 -17.68 22.46
N GLU A 182 3.62 -16.81 21.58
CA GLU A 182 5.02 -16.86 21.14
C GLU A 182 5.99 -16.26 22.16
N PHE A 183 5.55 -15.29 22.97
CA PHE A 183 6.39 -14.68 24.02
C PHE A 183 6.42 -15.46 25.34
N LEU A 184 5.41 -16.28 25.65
CA LEU A 184 5.37 -17.12 26.86
C LEU A 184 6.43 -18.24 26.92
N PRO A 185 6.75 -18.98 25.84
CA PRO A 185 7.78 -20.03 25.87
C PRO A 185 9.22 -19.48 25.86
N ALA A 186 9.43 -18.16 25.74
CA ALA A 186 10.76 -17.55 25.79
C ALA A 186 11.20 -17.15 27.22
N ILE A 187 10.36 -17.41 28.24
CA ILE A 187 10.57 -17.02 29.65
C ILE A 187 10.63 -18.26 30.57
N LEU A 188 10.58 -19.47 30.00
CA LEU A 188 10.78 -20.75 30.70
C LEU A 188 11.97 -21.48 30.09
#